data_AF-A0A0F9Y9I0-F1
#
_entry.id   AF-A0A0F9Y9I0-F1
#
_cell.length_a   1.000
_cell.length_b   1.000
_cell.length_c   1.000
_cell.angle_alpha   90.00
_cell.angle_beta   90.00
_cell.angle_gamma   90.00
#
_symmetry.space_group_name_H-M   'P 1'
#
loop_
_entity.id
_entity.type
_entity.pdbx_description
1 polymer ?
#
loop_
_entity_poly.entity_id
_entity_poly.type
_entity_poly.pdbx_seq_one_letter_code
_entity_poly.pdbx_strand_id
1 'polypeptide(L)'
;MDRKDQLKNVSFGGAWSDQIPGQETRARAIGMVIDAPPRAAEEDLREDIELGEAVVTCCLAHPKGEGLRRSWQRALEMQDPGQRQTELARVAKILETWVAAT
;
A
#
# COMPACT_ATOMS: atom_id res chain seq x y z
N MET A 1 16.96 -31.89 -11.25
CA MET A 1 15.69 -31.12 -11.28
C MET A 1 15.99 -29.76 -10.68
N ASP A 2 15.85 -28.70 -11.47
CA ASP A 2 16.31 -27.35 -11.10
C ASP A 2 15.16 -26.52 -10.52
N ARG A 3 15.37 -25.88 -9.36
CA ARG A 3 14.34 -25.13 -8.63
C ARG A 3 14.36 -23.65 -9.02
N LYS A 4 14.10 -23.34 -10.30
CA LYS A 4 14.24 -21.98 -10.86
C LYS A 4 13.08 -21.41 -11.69
N ASP A 5 11.95 -22.10 -11.83
CA ASP A 5 10.87 -21.69 -12.76
C ASP A 5 9.46 -21.71 -12.15
N GLN A 6 9.21 -20.94 -11.08
CA GLN A 6 7.84 -20.76 -10.54
C GLN A 6 7.44 -19.33 -10.12
N LEU A 7 8.17 -18.30 -10.55
CA LEU A 7 7.72 -16.89 -10.44
C LEU A 7 7.84 -16.14 -11.77
N LYS A 8 7.31 -16.76 -12.84
CA LYS A 8 6.98 -16.11 -14.12
C LYS A 8 5.46 -16.10 -14.32
N ASN A 9 4.72 -15.33 -13.51
CA ASN A 9 3.29 -15.05 -13.73
C ASN A 9 2.78 -13.88 -12.86
N VAL A 10 3.39 -12.70 -13.02
CA VAL A 10 2.78 -11.41 -12.66
C VAL A 10 3.05 -10.39 -13.76
N SER A 11 2.44 -10.63 -14.91
CA SER A 11 2.27 -9.64 -15.96
C SER A 11 0.91 -8.97 -15.81
N PHE A 12 0.86 -7.87 -15.07
CA PHE A 12 -0.20 -6.87 -15.18
C PHE A 12 0.37 -5.70 -15.99
N GLY A 13 -0.02 -5.41 -17.23
CA GLY A 13 -1.08 -6.01 -18.04
C GLY A 13 -2.29 -5.07 -18.15
N GLY A 14 -2.24 -4.15 -19.11
CA GLY A 14 -3.35 -3.26 -19.46
C GLY A 14 -3.06 -1.78 -19.19
N ALA A 15 -3.18 -0.95 -20.22
CA ALA A 15 -3.19 0.50 -20.05
C ALA A 15 -4.54 0.93 -19.46
N TRP A 16 -4.52 1.79 -18.43
CA TRP A 16 -5.73 2.47 -17.98
C TRP A 16 -5.55 3.99 -17.96
N SER A 17 -6.19 4.58 -18.97
CA SER A 17 -6.64 5.97 -19.09
C SER A 17 -5.67 7.08 -18.72
N ASP A 18 -4.95 7.49 -19.77
CA ASP A 18 -4.99 8.87 -20.26
C ASP A 18 -6.20 9.67 -19.70
N GLN A 19 -5.92 10.52 -18.71
CA GLN A 19 -6.81 11.54 -18.09
C GLN A 19 -8.01 10.97 -17.29
N ILE A 20 -8.52 11.56 -16.19
CA ILE A 20 -8.09 12.58 -15.20
C ILE A 20 -8.94 12.22 -13.94
N PRO A 21 -8.38 12.05 -12.70
CA PRO A 21 -8.31 13.16 -11.73
C PRO A 21 -7.23 12.97 -10.61
N GLY A 22 -6.02 13.55 -10.78
CA GLY A 22 -4.88 13.26 -9.89
C GLY A 22 -5.05 13.54 -8.38
N GLN A 23 -5.93 14.47 -7.99
CA GLN A 23 -6.22 14.76 -6.58
C GLN A 23 -7.32 13.86 -5.99
N GLU A 24 -8.41 13.60 -6.72
CA GLU A 24 -9.52 12.77 -6.20
C GLU A 24 -9.11 11.30 -6.07
N THR A 25 -8.34 10.77 -7.03
CA THR A 25 -7.74 9.43 -6.92
C THR A 25 -6.82 9.33 -5.70
N ARG A 26 -6.06 10.38 -5.40
CA ARG A 26 -5.14 10.43 -4.24
C ARG A 26 -5.89 10.57 -2.92
N ALA A 27 -6.99 11.33 -2.89
CA ALA A 27 -7.88 11.44 -1.73
C ALA A 27 -8.59 10.11 -1.41
N ARG A 28 -9.07 9.38 -2.43
CA ARG A 28 -9.60 8.01 -2.25
C ARG A 28 -8.52 7.06 -1.75
N ALA A 29 -7.35 7.06 -2.41
CA ALA A 29 -6.24 6.16 -2.04
C ALA A 29 -5.78 6.38 -0.59
N ILE A 30 -5.61 7.63 -0.15
CA ILE A 30 -5.17 7.88 1.23
C ILE A 30 -6.23 7.48 2.25
N GLY A 31 -7.52 7.62 1.94
CA GLY A 31 -8.61 7.11 2.77
C GLY A 31 -8.51 5.60 3.02
N MET A 32 -8.27 4.81 1.97
CA MET A 32 -8.09 3.36 2.08
C MET A 32 -6.85 2.99 2.91
N VAL A 33 -5.75 3.74 2.76
CA VAL A 33 -4.50 3.54 3.52
C VAL A 33 -4.67 3.91 5.01
N ILE A 34 -5.52 4.88 5.35
CA ILE A 34 -5.83 5.28 6.73
C ILE A 34 -6.79 4.29 7.42
N ASP A 35 -7.69 3.66 6.67
CA ASP A 35 -8.68 2.69 7.19
C ASP A 35 -8.12 1.26 7.35
N ALA A 36 -7.08 0.91 6.59
CA ALA A 36 -6.44 -0.40 6.65
C ALA A 36 -5.85 -0.83 8.02
N PRO A 37 -5.21 0.03 8.83
CA PRO A 37 -4.60 -0.37 10.10
C PRO A 37 -5.55 -1.10 11.07
N PRO A 38 -6.75 -0.59 11.44
CA PRO A 38 -7.66 -1.32 12.33
C PRO A 38 -8.13 -2.66 11.72
N ARG A 39 -8.41 -2.71 10.41
CA ARG A 39 -8.78 -3.93 9.68
C ARG A 39 -7.72 -5.04 9.80
N ALA A 40 -6.44 -4.66 9.82
CA ALA A 40 -5.31 -5.60 9.92
C ALA A 40 -5.25 -6.40 11.24
N ALA A 41 -6.11 -6.11 12.21
CA ALA A 41 -6.30 -6.94 13.40
C ALA A 41 -6.92 -8.32 13.05
N GLU A 42 -7.91 -8.31 12.16
CA GLU A 42 -8.82 -9.44 11.89
C GLU A 42 -8.73 -9.92 10.42
N GLU A 43 -8.29 -9.06 9.51
CA GLU A 43 -8.16 -9.33 8.07
C GLU A 43 -6.70 -9.54 7.62
N ASP A 44 -6.50 -10.43 6.64
CA ASP A 44 -5.22 -10.54 5.92
C ASP A 44 -5.20 -9.58 4.72
N LEU A 45 -4.67 -8.39 4.95
CA LEU A 45 -4.61 -7.32 3.94
C LEU A 45 -3.54 -7.54 2.85
N ARG A 46 -2.88 -8.70 2.80
CA ARG A 46 -1.91 -9.03 1.74
C ARG A 46 -2.58 -9.37 0.40
N GLU A 47 -3.84 -9.78 0.44
CA GLU A 47 -4.64 -10.14 -0.74
C GLU A 47 -5.58 -9.00 -1.18
N ASP A 48 -5.64 -7.88 -0.44
CA ASP A 48 -6.41 -6.69 -0.78
C ASP A 48 -5.71 -5.88 -1.90
N ILE A 49 -6.10 -6.19 -3.15
CA ILE A 49 -5.49 -5.61 -4.37
C ILE A 49 -5.72 -4.09 -4.42
N GLU A 50 -6.95 -3.61 -4.13
CA GLU A 50 -7.26 -2.18 -4.19
C GLU A 50 -6.46 -1.39 -3.15
N LEU A 51 -6.28 -1.94 -1.94
CA LEU A 51 -5.39 -1.35 -0.93
C LEU A 51 -3.93 -1.37 -1.38
N GLY A 52 -3.47 -2.44 -2.02
CA GLY A 52 -2.13 -2.53 -2.61
C GLY A 52 -1.87 -1.42 -3.64
N GLU A 53 -2.82 -1.16 -4.53
CA GLU A 53 -2.76 -0.06 -5.51
C GLU A 53 -2.82 1.32 -4.83
N ALA A 54 -3.67 1.49 -3.82
CA ALA A 54 -3.75 2.72 -3.03
C ALA A 54 -2.43 3.07 -2.34
N VAL A 55 -1.77 2.08 -1.71
CA VAL A 55 -0.44 2.23 -1.09
C VAL A 55 0.59 2.63 -2.14
N VAL A 56 0.59 2.01 -3.32
CA VAL A 56 1.49 2.39 -4.43
C VAL A 56 1.24 3.83 -4.88
N THR A 57 -0.02 4.23 -5.06
CA THR A 57 -0.41 5.59 -5.47
C THR A 57 0.07 6.64 -4.46
N CYS A 58 -0.15 6.41 -3.16
CA CYS A 58 0.32 7.30 -2.11
C CYS A 58 1.86 7.35 -2.03
N CYS A 59 2.54 6.21 -2.21
CA CYS A 59 4.00 6.14 -2.16
C CYS A 59 4.68 6.81 -3.37
N LEU A 60 4.14 6.67 -4.59
CA LEU A 60 4.71 7.31 -5.79
C LEU A 60 4.76 8.84 -5.67
N ALA A 61 3.81 9.43 -4.94
CA ALA A 61 3.75 10.86 -4.69
C ALA A 61 4.63 11.34 -3.51
N HIS A 62 5.35 10.44 -2.81
CA HIS A 62 6.12 10.76 -1.61
C HIS A 62 7.64 10.58 -1.83
N PRO A 63 8.51 11.53 -1.41
CA PRO A 63 9.96 11.49 -1.70
C PRO A 63 10.69 10.29 -1.08
N LYS A 64 10.14 9.72 0.02
CA LYS A 64 10.62 8.47 0.65
C LYS A 64 9.74 7.24 0.31
N GLY A 65 8.95 7.31 -0.76
CA GLY A 65 7.88 6.35 -1.10
C GLY A 65 8.31 4.89 -1.13
N GLU A 66 9.45 4.58 -1.75
CA GLU A 66 9.98 3.20 -1.79
C GLU A 66 10.28 2.65 -0.38
N GLY A 67 10.82 3.49 0.51
CA GLY A 67 11.05 3.14 1.90
C GLY A 67 9.75 2.85 2.65
N LEU A 68 8.74 3.72 2.46
CA LEU A 68 7.42 3.55 3.07
C LEU A 68 6.71 2.28 2.55
N ARG A 69 6.79 1.98 1.24
CA ARG A 69 6.23 0.74 0.68
C ARG A 69 6.88 -0.50 1.27
N ARG A 70 8.21 -0.51 1.45
CA ARG A 70 8.92 -1.61 2.13
C ARG A 70 8.51 -1.75 3.60
N SER A 71 8.34 -0.63 4.31
CA SER A 71 7.83 -0.65 5.69
C SER A 71 6.41 -1.20 5.78
N TRP A 72 5.51 -0.82 4.85
CA TRP A 72 4.16 -1.36 4.76
C TRP A 72 4.15 -2.88 4.54
N GLN A 73 4.91 -3.34 3.54
CA GLN A 73 5.03 -4.77 3.24
C GLN A 73 5.57 -5.56 4.45
N ARG A 74 6.61 -5.06 5.11
CA ARG A 74 7.17 -5.67 6.32
C ARG A 74 6.17 -5.68 7.49
N ALA A 75 5.32 -4.67 7.62
CA ALA A 75 4.29 -4.64 8.66
C ALA A 75 3.22 -5.72 8.44
N LEU A 76 2.79 -5.95 7.18
CA LEU A 76 1.88 -7.04 6.82
C LEU A 76 2.44 -8.45 7.14
N GLU A 77 3.77 -8.62 7.13
CA GLU A 77 4.42 -9.89 7.50
C GLU A 77 4.52 -10.13 9.02
N MET A 78 4.18 -9.13 9.85
CA MET A 78 4.25 -9.25 11.31
C MET A 78 3.18 -10.21 11.83
N GLN A 79 3.62 -11.21 12.61
CA GLN A 79 2.74 -12.21 13.23
C GLN A 79 1.86 -11.58 14.32
N ASP A 80 2.45 -10.73 15.15
CA ASP A 80 1.74 -10.04 16.23
C ASP A 80 0.78 -8.97 15.67
N PRO A 81 -0.53 -9.07 15.94
CA PRO A 81 -1.52 -8.15 15.37
C PRO A 81 -1.36 -6.72 15.90
N GLY A 82 -0.90 -6.54 17.14
CA GLY A 82 -0.70 -5.21 17.73
C GLY A 82 0.44 -4.44 17.05
N GLN A 83 1.58 -5.09 16.84
CA GLN A 83 2.71 -4.53 16.08
C GLN A 83 2.35 -4.29 14.61
N ARG A 84 1.64 -5.23 13.96
CA ARG A 84 1.14 -5.06 12.59
C ARG A 84 0.29 -3.79 12.45
N GLN A 85 -0.74 -3.64 13.29
CA GLN A 85 -1.58 -2.43 13.33
C GLN A 85 -0.74 -1.16 13.58
N THR A 86 0.17 -1.20 14.55
CA THR A 86 0.99 -0.04 14.95
C THR A 86 1.88 0.45 13.81
N GLU A 87 2.59 -0.45 13.13
CA GLU A 87 3.50 -0.06 12.04
C GLU A 87 2.75 0.30 10.74
N LEU A 88 1.60 -0.32 10.46
CA LEU A 88 0.71 0.11 9.37
C LEU A 88 0.17 1.52 9.63
N ALA A 89 -0.35 1.79 10.83
CA ALA A 89 -0.84 3.11 11.24
C ALA A 89 0.26 4.17 11.17
N ARG A 90 1.49 3.82 11.55
CA ARG A 90 2.66 4.71 11.45
C ARG A 90 2.97 5.08 10.00
N VAL A 91 2.97 4.11 9.07
CA VAL A 91 3.19 4.39 7.63
C VAL A 91 2.04 5.20 7.05
N ALA A 92 0.79 4.85 7.37
CA ALA A 92 -0.39 5.59 6.97
C ALA A 92 -0.34 7.05 7.44
N LYS A 93 0.07 7.31 8.69
CA LYS A 93 0.19 8.66 9.25
C LYS A 93 1.24 9.52 8.53
N ILE A 94 2.36 8.92 8.10
CA ILE A 94 3.38 9.63 7.31
C ILE A 94 2.81 10.02 5.94
N LEU A 95 2.10 9.11 5.28
CA LEU A 95 1.48 9.36 3.97
C LEU A 95 0.36 10.40 4.08
N GLU A 96 -0.50 10.34 5.10
CA GLU A 96 -1.58 11.31 5.37
C GLU A 96 -0.99 12.71 5.56
N THR A 97 0.01 12.83 6.46
CA THR A 97 0.65 14.11 6.77
C THR A 97 1.28 14.75 5.53
N TRP A 98 1.83 13.94 4.62
CA TRP A 98 2.36 14.41 3.35
C TRP A 98 1.27 14.84 2.37
N VAL A 99 0.20 14.05 2.20
CA VAL A 99 -0.93 14.40 1.32
C VAL A 99 -1.60 15.70 1.79
N ALA A 100 -1.76 15.90 3.09
CA ALA A 100 -2.31 17.13 3.67
C ALA A 100 -1.40 18.36 3.52
N ALA A 101 -0.13 18.18 3.14
CA ALA A 101 0.85 19.25 2.96
C ALA A 101 1.16 19.60 1.49
N THR A 102 0.50 18.95 0.52
CA THR A 102 0.76 19.07 -0.93
C THR A 102 -0.49 19.23 -1.78
#